data_AF-A0A3D5PZW4-F1
#
_entry.id   AF-A0A3D5PZW4-F1
#
_cell.length_a   1.000
_cell.length_b   1.000
_cell.length_c   1.000
_cell.angle_alpha   90.00
_cell.angle_beta   90.00
_cell.angle_gamma   90.00
#
_symmetry.space_group_name_H-M   'P 1'
#
loop_
_entity.id
_entity.type
_entity.pdbx_description
1 polymer ?
#
loop_
_entity_poly.entity_id
_entity_poly.type
_entity_poly.pdbx_seq_one_letter_code
_entity_poly.pdbx_strand_id
1 'polypeptide(L)'
;MNLALLFEDDFIAPDRARLTHRRLDHLHSVLKVTEGDLIPVARVNGKLGEGRIVSLSSDCAEIVVDLDQQPPPPLPLTLVLAMPRPKMFRRGLQA
;
A
#
# COMPACT_ATOMS: atom_id res chain seq x y z
N MET A 1 -9.16 2.62 5.37
CA MET A 1 -8.59 3.30 4.18
C MET A 1 -7.64 2.32 3.54
N ASN A 2 -7.88 1.94 2.29
CA ASN A 2 -7.09 0.92 1.61
C ASN A 2 -6.12 1.61 0.65
N LEU A 3 -4.84 1.62 1.01
CA LEU A 3 -3.75 2.20 0.24
C LEU A 3 -2.75 1.09 -0.06
N ALA A 4 -2.48 0.82 -1.34
CA ALA A 4 -1.44 -0.13 -1.71
C ALA A 4 -0.07 0.56 -1.61
N LEU A 5 0.68 0.21 -0.57
CA LEU A 5 2.02 0.74 -0.33
C LEU A 5 3.06 -0.04 -1.15
N LEU A 6 3.81 0.69 -1.96
CA LEU A 6 4.79 0.19 -2.92
C LEU A 6 6.21 0.48 -2.41
N PHE A 7 7.02 -0.57 -2.34
CA PHE A 7 8.44 -0.53 -2.08
C PHE A 7 9.20 -0.35 -3.38
N GLU A 8 10.46 0.07 -3.29
CA GLU A 8 11.30 0.28 -4.47
C GLU A 8 11.47 -1.01 -5.31
N ASP A 9 11.61 -2.15 -4.65
CA ASP A 9 11.74 -3.46 -5.32
C ASP A 9 10.48 -3.92 -6.07
N ASP A 10 9.34 -3.23 -5.89
CA ASP A 10 8.12 -3.53 -6.65
C ASP A 10 8.15 -2.90 -8.03
N PHE A 11 8.94 -1.85 -8.24
CA PHE A 11 8.97 -1.12 -9.49
C PHE A 11 9.79 -1.87 -10.52
N ILE A 12 9.11 -2.32 -11.58
CA ILE A 12 9.74 -2.93 -12.75
C ILE A 12 10.01 -1.90 -13.86
N ALA A 13 9.40 -0.71 -13.75
CA ALA A 13 9.65 0.47 -14.55
C ALA A 13 9.31 1.73 -13.71
N PRO A 14 9.64 2.95 -14.16
CA PRO A 14 9.39 4.18 -13.39
C PRO A 14 7.92 4.41 -13.00
N ASP A 15 7.00 3.98 -13.85
CA ASP A 15 5.55 4.13 -13.73
C ASP A 15 4.83 2.79 -13.59
N ARG A 16 5.56 1.68 -13.34
CA ARG A 16 4.97 0.35 -13.28
C ARG A 16 5.50 -0.46 -12.11
N ALA A 17 4.57 -0.95 -11.30
CA ALA A 17 4.84 -1.82 -10.16
C ALA A 17 4.23 -3.21 -10.35
N ARG A 18 4.90 -4.23 -9.81
CA ARG A 18 4.44 -5.62 -9.81
C ARG A 18 4.26 -6.11 -8.37
N LEU A 19 3.04 -6.48 -8.03
CA LEU A 19 2.69 -7.01 -6.71
C LEU A 19 2.49 -8.52 -6.75
N THR A 20 3.06 -9.21 -5.77
CA THR A 20 3.04 -10.67 -5.64
C THR A 20 2.67 -11.09 -4.20
N HIS A 21 2.45 -12.39 -4.01
CA HIS A 21 2.20 -13.03 -2.71
C HIS A 21 1.05 -12.35 -1.93
N ARG A 22 1.25 -12.07 -0.64
CA ARG A 22 0.25 -11.48 0.26
C ARG A 22 -0.46 -10.24 -0.29
N ARG A 23 0.24 -9.39 -1.07
CA ARG A 23 -0.35 -8.16 -1.61
C ARG A 23 -1.28 -8.46 -2.78
N LEU A 24 -0.90 -9.43 -3.62
CA LEU A 24 -1.79 -9.96 -4.66
C LEU A 24 -3.03 -10.61 -4.04
N ASP A 25 -2.85 -11.44 -3.01
CA ASP A 25 -3.97 -12.06 -2.30
C ASP A 25 -4.93 -11.00 -1.73
N HIS A 26 -4.40 -9.89 -1.22
CA HIS A 26 -5.21 -8.79 -0.72
C HIS A 26 -5.98 -8.06 -1.83
N LEU A 27 -5.36 -7.85 -3.00
CA LEU A 27 -6.06 -7.30 -4.17
C LEU A 27 -7.24 -8.19 -4.59
N HIS A 28 -7.05 -9.51 -4.64
CA HIS A 28 -8.09 -10.46 -5.03
C HIS A 28 -9.17 -10.67 -3.97
N SER A 29 -8.77 -11.02 -2.74
CA SER A 29 -9.71 -11.52 -1.72
C SER A 29 -10.36 -10.41 -0.91
N VAL A 30 -9.66 -9.29 -0.71
CA VAL A 30 -10.13 -8.17 0.12
C VAL A 30 -10.64 -7.02 -0.73
N LEU A 31 -9.83 -6.50 -1.66
CA LEU A 31 -10.25 -5.39 -2.51
C LEU A 31 -11.13 -5.82 -3.67
N LYS A 32 -11.05 -7.10 -4.09
CA LYS A 32 -11.80 -7.69 -5.21
C LYS A 32 -11.71 -6.85 -6.49
N VAL A 33 -10.51 -6.34 -6.75
CA VAL A 33 -10.25 -5.51 -7.93
C VAL A 33 -10.21 -6.37 -9.19
N THR A 34 -10.45 -5.72 -10.32
CA THR A 34 -10.40 -6.28 -11.66
C THR A 34 -9.48 -5.44 -12.56
N GLU A 35 -9.11 -5.98 -13.71
CA GLU A 35 -8.31 -5.23 -14.69
C GLU A 35 -9.04 -3.96 -15.13
N GLY A 36 -8.33 -2.84 -15.15
CA GLY A 36 -8.87 -1.51 -15.40
C GLY A 36 -9.23 -0.71 -14.14
N ASP A 37 -9.38 -1.37 -12.99
CA ASP A 37 -9.74 -0.67 -11.75
C ASP A 37 -8.62 0.28 -11.29
N LEU A 38 -9.04 1.38 -10.67
CA LEU A 38 -8.16 2.36 -10.02
C LEU A 38 -8.16 2.13 -8.52
N ILE A 39 -6.96 2.05 -7.94
CA ILE A 39 -6.76 1.96 -6.50
C ILE A 39 -5.84 3.06 -5.98
N PRO A 40 -6.02 3.53 -4.75
CA PRO A 40 -5.05 4.40 -4.10
C PRO A 40 -3.71 3.67 -3.91
N VAL A 41 -2.63 4.29 -4.34
CA VAL A 41 -1.26 3.75 -4.18
C VAL A 41 -0.34 4.80 -3.58
N ALA A 42 0.76 4.35 -2.98
CA ALA A 42 1.83 5.26 -2.55
C ALA A 42 3.18 4.57 -2.61
N ARG A 43 4.23 5.33 -2.93
CA ARG A 43 5.60 4.85 -2.74
C ARG A 43 6.02 5.07 -1.27
N VAL A 44 6.68 4.08 -0.68
CA VAL A 44 7.30 4.22 0.64
C VAL A 44 8.24 5.44 0.64
N ASN A 45 8.08 6.33 1.62
CA ASN A 45 8.82 7.60 1.74
C ASN A 45 8.68 8.52 0.52
N GLY A 46 7.66 8.30 -0.32
CA GLY A 46 7.43 9.05 -1.54
C GLY A 46 6.05 9.68 -1.59
N LYS A 47 5.59 9.88 -2.82
CA LYS A 47 4.28 10.47 -3.11
C LYS A 47 3.17 9.43 -3.07
N LEU A 48 1.97 9.94 -2.81
CA LEU A 48 0.68 9.28 -3.01
C LEU A 48 0.24 9.45 -4.47
N GLY A 49 -0.70 8.62 -4.89
CA GLY A 49 -1.45 8.82 -6.11
C GLY A 49 -2.35 7.63 -6.42
N GLU A 50 -2.53 7.35 -7.70
CA GLU A 50 -3.44 6.32 -8.19
C GLU A 50 -2.72 5.24 -8.99
N GLY A 51 -3.18 4.01 -8.84
CA GLY A 51 -2.68 2.85 -9.56
C GLY A 51 -3.79 2.20 -10.35
N ARG A 52 -3.59 2.06 -11.66
CA ARG A 52 -4.48 1.29 -12.53
C ARG A 52 -4.00 -0.15 -12.62
N ILE A 53 -4.87 -1.11 -12.31
CA ILE A 53 -4.59 -2.53 -12.53
C ILE A 53 -4.57 -2.78 -14.04
N VAL A 54 -3.40 -3.13 -14.58
CA VAL A 54 -3.23 -3.41 -16.02
C VAL A 54 -3.31 -4.90 -16.31
N SER A 55 -2.86 -5.72 -15.37
CA SER A 55 -2.94 -7.18 -15.46
C SER A 55 -3.15 -7.75 -14.08
N LEU A 56 -4.07 -8.70 -13.97
CA LEU A 56 -4.36 -9.37 -12.71
C LEU A 56 -4.43 -10.88 -12.92
N SER A 57 -3.39 -11.58 -12.47
CA SER A 57 -3.26 -13.04 -12.58
C SER A 57 -3.25 -13.72 -11.21
N SER A 58 -3.10 -15.05 -11.19
CA SER A 58 -2.89 -15.82 -9.96
C SER A 58 -1.54 -15.56 -9.29
N ASP A 59 -0.54 -15.13 -10.07
CA ASP A 59 0.85 -15.09 -9.61
C ASP A 59 1.34 -13.66 -9.36
N CYS A 60 0.77 -12.70 -10.09
CA CYS A 60 1.09 -11.28 -9.94
C CYS A 60 -0.04 -10.35 -10.39
N ALA A 61 0.01 -9.12 -9.89
CA ALA A 61 -0.73 -7.97 -10.40
C ALA A 61 0.28 -6.95 -10.93
N GLU A 62 0.04 -6.45 -12.14
CA GLU A 62 0.78 -5.30 -12.67
C GLU A 62 -0.07 -4.05 -12.59
N ILE A 63 0.54 -2.98 -12.10
CA ILE A 63 -0.12 -1.73 -11.81
C ILE A 63 0.68 -0.62 -12.47
N VAL A 64 0.02 0.19 -13.30
CA VAL A 64 0.57 1.46 -13.76
C VAL A 64 0.22 2.52 -12.74
N VAL A 65 1.22 3.26 -12.28
CA VAL A 65 1.11 4.18 -11.16
C VAL A 65 1.39 5.61 -11.60
N ASP A 66 0.55 6.52 -11.12
CA ASP A 66 0.77 7.95 -11.20
C ASP A 66 0.87 8.49 -9.77
N LEU A 67 2.00 9.10 -9.42
CA LEU A 67 2.34 9.52 -8.06
C LEU A 67 2.61 11.04 -8.03
N ASP A 68 1.55 11.82 -7.97
CA ASP A 68 1.59 13.28 -8.09
C ASP A 68 1.37 14.02 -6.75
N GLN A 69 0.75 13.36 -5.77
CA GLN A 69 0.30 13.96 -4.53
C GLN A 69 1.31 13.82 -3.38
N GLN A 70 1.62 14.92 -2.70
CA GLN A 70 2.46 14.86 -1.50
C GLN A 70 1.68 14.22 -0.33
N PRO A 71 2.28 13.29 0.45
CA PRO A 71 1.66 12.78 1.66
C PRO A 71 1.30 13.90 2.64
N PRO A 72 0.19 13.73 3.40
CA PRO A 72 -0.15 14.67 4.46
C PRO A 72 0.99 14.74 5.48
N PRO A 73 1.20 15.90 6.13
CA PRO A 73 2.22 16.04 7.15
C PRO A 73 1.96 15.03 8.28
N PRO A 74 3.01 14.50 8.91
CA PRO A 74 2.85 13.62 10.06
C PRO A 74 2.09 14.35 11.17
N LEU A 75 1.23 13.62 11.88
CA LEU A 75 0.57 14.16 13.06
C LEU A 75 1.66 14.64 14.05
N PRO A 76 1.60 15.87 14.58
CA PRO A 76 2.63 16.41 15.48
C PRO A 76 2.47 15.81 16.89
N LEU A 77 2.53 14.48 16.98
CA LEU A 77 2.31 13.72 18.19
C LEU A 77 3.42 12.67 18.32
N THR A 78 4.04 12.64 19.50
CA THR A 78 5.02 11.62 19.86
C THR A 78 4.37 10.67 20.85
N LEU A 79 4.16 9.42 20.43
CA LEU A 79 3.60 8.37 21.29
C LEU A 79 4.70 7.76 22.17
N VAL A 80 4.59 7.91 23.50
CA VAL A 80 5.48 7.27 24.48
C VAL A 80 4.74 6.13 25.16
N LEU A 81 5.22 4.89 25.02
CA LEU A 81 4.62 3.68 25.60
C LEU A 81 5.55 3.04 26.62
N ALA A 82 5.11 2.96 27.88
CA ALA A 82 5.82 2.23 28.94
C ALA A 82 5.53 0.72 28.81
N MET A 83 6.30 0.02 27.96
CA MET A 83 6.21 -1.42 27.62
C MET A 83 4.99 -2.15 28.25
N PRO A 84 3.77 -1.87 27.76
CA PRO A 84 2.58 -2.51 28.29
C PRO A 84 2.59 -3.98 27.92
N ARG A 85 1.77 -4.79 28.61
CA ARG A 85 1.63 -6.21 28.29
C ARG A 85 1.36 -6.40 26.79
N PRO A 86 1.85 -7.48 26.13
CA PRO A 86 1.82 -7.62 24.67
C PRO A 86 0.45 -7.43 24.00
N LYS A 87 -0.65 -7.79 24.67
CA LYS A 87 -2.02 -7.58 24.17
C LYS A 87 -2.40 -6.09 24.09
N MET A 88 -2.01 -5.31 25.09
CA MET A 88 -2.28 -3.87 25.13
C MET A 88 -1.31 -3.09 24.23
N PHE A 89 -0.07 -3.56 24.11
CA PHE A 89 0.90 -2.98 23.18
C PHE A 89 0.41 -3.03 21.72
N ARG A 90 -0.05 -4.20 21.26
CA ARG A 90 -0.60 -4.36 19.90
C ARG A 90 -1.79 -3.46 19.63
N ARG A 91 -2.68 -3.29 20.62
CA ARG A 91 -3.83 -2.39 20.51
C ARG A 91 -3.41 -0.92 20.33
N GLY A 92 -2.35 -0.49 21.02
CA GLY A 92 -1.85 0.88 20.89
C GLY A 92 -1.18 1.16 19.55
N LEU A 93 -0.56 0.16 18.90
CA LEU A 93 0.10 0.32 17.60
C LEU A 93 -0.82 0.18 16.38
N GLN A 94 -1.95 -0.51 16.53
CA GLN A 94 -2.91 -0.75 15.44
C GLN A 94 -4.02 0.29 15.36
N ALA A 95 -4.13 1.18 16.36
CA ALA A 95 -5.15 2.21 16.47
C ALA A 95 -4.85 3.44 15.60
#